data_AF-A0A9X0TPI3-F1
#
_entry.id   AF-A0A9X0TPI3-F1
#
_cell.length_a   1.000
_cell.length_b   1.000
_cell.length_c   1.000
_cell.angle_alpha   90.00
_cell.angle_beta   90.00
_cell.angle_gamma   90.00
#
_symmetry.space_group_name_H-M   'P 1'
#
loop_
_entity.id
_entity.type
_entity.pdbx_description
1 polymer ?
#
loop_
_entity_poly.entity_id
_entity_poly.type
_entity_poly.pdbx_seq_one_letter_code
_entity_poly.pdbx_strand_id
1 'polypeptide(L)'
;MKSLDDANWFENCQYKFEYVDCEVRELKYKEKLDIYDEIKINTLLNVLKSPMEYANLELAKILGKKQKSSIPFRKEKYTDEDFMKAIRNKLQYVDQEIFNIFNKLFKDKTYEIFNNMQNDEKHSHINTHYKEVTHTTELVIFPNNIVLKNVSITGPEDFNAIEYKGQPVDLSNSQGYTYEEVYYFYYKNENIGEVFTFLDKVKDMAKEFVEDIKNYIEKI
;
A
#
# COMPACT_ATOMS: atom_id res chain seq x y z
N MET A 1 19.62 20.92 -13.29
CA MET A 1 18.74 19.94 -12.62
C MET A 1 17.96 19.25 -13.72
N LYS A 2 17.99 17.91 -13.81
CA LYS A 2 17.22 17.16 -14.81
C LYS A 2 15.73 17.30 -14.45
N SER A 3 14.89 17.69 -15.40
CA SER A 3 13.44 17.77 -15.18
C SER A 3 12.79 16.40 -15.40
N LEU A 4 11.55 16.20 -14.91
CA LEU A 4 10.79 14.98 -15.20
C LEU A 4 10.50 14.83 -16.71
N ASP A 5 10.43 15.95 -17.44
CA ASP A 5 10.25 15.96 -18.90
C ASP A 5 11.47 15.42 -19.65
N ASP A 6 12.66 15.50 -19.04
CA ASP A 6 13.91 14.97 -19.61
C ASP A 6 14.11 13.47 -19.32
N ALA A 7 13.28 12.88 -18.47
CA ALA A 7 13.38 11.49 -18.07
C ALA A 7 12.61 10.58 -19.04
N ASN A 8 13.19 9.45 -19.43
CA ASN A 8 12.43 8.46 -20.19
C ASN A 8 11.34 7.82 -19.30
N TRP A 9 10.46 7.02 -19.90
CA TRP A 9 9.32 6.44 -19.17
C TRP A 9 9.76 5.59 -17.97
N PHE A 10 10.87 4.86 -18.09
CA PHE A 10 11.38 3.97 -17.05
C PHE A 10 12.07 4.76 -15.94
N GLU A 11 12.86 5.77 -16.28
CA GLU A 11 13.43 6.72 -15.31
C GLU A 11 12.33 7.42 -14.50
N ASN A 12 11.23 7.83 -15.17
CA ASN A 12 10.06 8.38 -14.51
C ASN A 12 9.41 7.40 -13.51
N CYS A 13 9.36 6.10 -13.84
CA CYS A 13 8.90 5.09 -12.89
C CYS A 13 9.84 4.98 -11.68
N GLN A 14 11.16 4.97 -11.90
CA GLN A 14 12.14 4.88 -10.81
C GLN A 14 12.03 6.07 -9.85
N TYR A 15 11.93 7.30 -10.36
CA TYR A 15 11.74 8.48 -9.51
C TYR A 15 10.47 8.41 -8.66
N LYS A 16 9.37 7.83 -9.18
CA LYS A 16 8.14 7.64 -8.39
C LYS A 16 8.33 6.61 -7.27
N PHE A 17 9.07 5.53 -7.52
CA PHE A 17 9.39 4.57 -6.47
C PHE A 17 10.30 5.17 -5.40
N GLU A 18 11.33 5.93 -5.80
CA GLU A 18 12.22 6.64 -4.88
C GLU A 18 11.47 7.67 -4.04
N TYR A 19 10.54 8.41 -4.66
CA TYR A 19 9.66 9.33 -3.96
C TYR A 19 8.83 8.60 -2.89
N VAL A 20 8.20 7.47 -3.24
CA VAL A 20 7.45 6.67 -2.26
C VAL A 20 8.36 6.19 -1.11
N ASP A 21 9.56 5.73 -1.41
CA ASP A 21 10.54 5.31 -0.39
C ASP A 21 10.94 6.48 0.54
N CYS A 22 11.05 7.69 0.02
CA CYS A 22 11.32 8.90 0.79
C CYS A 22 10.16 9.26 1.72
N GLU A 23 8.94 9.32 1.17
CA GLU A 23 7.74 9.70 1.93
C GLU A 23 7.38 8.65 3.00
N VAL A 24 7.51 7.36 2.69
CA VAL A 24 7.30 6.28 3.69
C VAL A 24 8.31 6.39 4.82
N ARG A 25 9.57 6.72 4.51
CA ARG A 25 10.59 6.92 5.53
C ARG A 25 10.28 8.11 6.42
N GLU A 26 9.86 9.23 5.85
CA GLU A 26 9.43 10.41 6.60
C GLU A 26 8.26 10.06 7.53
N LEU A 27 7.23 9.36 7.03
CA LEU A 27 6.08 8.94 7.81
C LEU A 27 6.47 8.02 8.97
N LYS A 28 7.36 7.05 8.74
CA LYS A 28 7.87 6.13 9.79
C LYS A 28 8.70 6.82 10.88
N TYR A 29 9.24 8.02 10.62
CA TYR A 29 9.96 8.80 11.63
C TYR A 29 9.03 9.64 12.52
N LYS A 30 7.76 9.79 12.15
CA LYS A 30 6.81 10.51 12.97
C LYS A 30 6.39 9.65 14.16
N GLU A 31 6.32 10.27 15.33
CA GLU A 31 5.81 9.64 16.55
C GLU A 31 4.30 9.36 16.46
N LYS A 32 3.56 10.22 15.75
CA LYS A 32 2.12 10.11 15.52
C LYS A 32 1.76 10.58 14.11
N LEU A 33 0.86 9.86 13.43
CA LEU A 33 0.32 10.30 12.13
C LEU A 33 -0.98 11.06 12.31
N ASP A 34 -1.15 12.14 11.54
CA ASP A 34 -2.37 12.94 11.51
C ASP A 34 -3.23 12.66 10.26
N ILE A 35 -4.34 13.39 10.12
CA ILE A 35 -5.25 13.21 8.99
C ILE A 35 -4.61 13.58 7.64
N TYR A 36 -3.62 14.47 7.61
CA TYR A 36 -2.90 14.81 6.39
C TYR A 36 -1.93 13.71 6.00
N ASP A 37 -1.36 13.01 6.99
CA ASP A 37 -0.56 11.80 6.77
C ASP A 37 -1.39 10.66 6.20
N GLU A 38 -2.63 10.47 6.65
CA GLU A 38 -3.56 9.51 6.05
C GLU A 38 -3.91 9.83 4.59
N ILE A 39 -4.06 11.11 4.25
CA ILE A 39 -4.23 11.57 2.87
C ILE A 39 -2.95 11.31 2.06
N LYS A 40 -1.77 11.56 2.65
CA LYS A 40 -0.48 11.28 2.02
C LYS A 40 -0.36 9.78 1.72
N ILE A 41 -0.69 8.89 2.65
CA ILE A 41 -0.70 7.43 2.46
C ILE A 41 -1.59 7.01 1.28
N ASN A 42 -2.80 7.55 1.17
CA ASN A 42 -3.68 7.29 0.03
C ASN A 42 -3.08 7.82 -1.29
N THR A 43 -2.45 8.99 -1.25
CA THR A 43 -1.77 9.56 -2.41
C THR A 43 -0.60 8.68 -2.87
N LEU A 44 0.13 8.05 -1.94
CA LEU A 44 1.22 7.12 -2.28
C LEU A 44 0.73 5.89 -3.04
N LEU A 45 -0.45 5.36 -2.73
CA LEU A 45 -1.07 4.28 -3.51
C LEU A 45 -1.31 4.71 -4.97
N ASN A 46 -1.77 5.95 -5.19
CA ASN A 46 -1.93 6.51 -6.54
C ASN A 46 -0.58 6.69 -7.25
N VAL A 47 0.45 7.13 -6.53
CA VAL A 47 1.81 7.24 -7.07
C VAL A 47 2.34 5.88 -7.49
N LEU A 48 2.05 4.81 -6.76
CA LEU A 48 2.45 3.43 -7.10
C LEU A 48 1.66 2.83 -8.28
N LYS A 49 0.42 3.28 -8.52
CA LYS A 49 -0.39 2.85 -9.67
C LYS A 49 0.18 3.36 -10.99
N SER A 50 0.64 4.61 -10.97
CA SER A 50 1.05 5.31 -12.19
C SER A 50 2.23 4.64 -12.95
N PRO A 51 3.31 4.16 -12.31
CA PRO A 51 4.37 3.40 -12.97
C PRO A 51 3.87 2.20 -13.76
N MET A 52 2.94 1.43 -13.20
CA MET A 52 2.36 0.26 -13.86
C MET A 52 1.53 0.68 -15.09
N GLU A 53 0.77 1.76 -14.97
CA GLU A 53 0.00 2.31 -16.10
C GLU A 53 0.89 2.89 -17.20
N TYR A 54 2.03 3.49 -16.85
CA TYR A 54 3.03 3.96 -17.81
C TYR A 54 3.70 2.80 -18.54
N ALA A 55 4.17 1.78 -17.81
CA ALA A 55 4.75 0.58 -18.42
C ALA A 55 3.77 -0.09 -19.40
N ASN A 56 2.51 -0.27 -18.99
CA ASN A 56 1.48 -0.83 -19.87
C ASN A 56 1.19 0.06 -21.09
N LEU A 57 1.23 1.39 -20.93
CA LEU A 57 1.05 2.32 -22.04
C LEU A 57 2.21 2.23 -23.05
N GLU A 58 3.46 2.14 -22.60
CA GLU A 58 4.62 2.00 -23.47
C GLU A 58 4.62 0.67 -24.21
N LEU A 59 4.28 -0.43 -23.53
CA LEU A 59 4.08 -1.72 -24.20
C LEU A 59 3.00 -1.63 -25.29
N ALA A 60 1.87 -0.99 -24.99
CA ALA A 60 0.78 -0.82 -25.96
C ALA A 60 1.21 0.00 -27.19
N LYS A 61 2.06 1.02 -27.02
CA LYS A 61 2.60 1.83 -28.13
C LYS A 61 3.46 0.98 -29.06
N ILE A 62 4.33 0.14 -28.50
CA ILE A 62 5.24 -0.73 -29.27
C ILE A 62 4.45 -1.80 -30.04
N LEU A 63 3.40 -2.36 -29.43
CA LEU A 63 2.53 -3.36 -30.06
C LEU A 63 1.48 -2.77 -31.03
N GLY A 64 1.55 -1.46 -31.30
CA GLY A 64 0.75 -0.81 -32.35
C GLY A 64 -0.67 -0.39 -31.96
N LYS A 65 -1.01 -0.33 -30.66
CA LYS A 65 -2.33 0.15 -30.19
C LYS A 65 -2.32 1.55 -29.59
N LYS A 66 -3.45 2.26 -29.72
CA LYS A 66 -3.69 3.57 -29.08
C LYS A 66 -4.24 3.45 -27.65
N GLN A 67 -3.58 4.19 -26.75
CA GLN A 67 -4.15 5.09 -25.73
C GLN A 67 -4.80 4.56 -24.43
N LYS A 68 -4.77 3.27 -24.07
CA LYS A 68 -5.27 2.85 -22.74
C LYS A 68 -4.13 2.46 -21.81
N SER A 69 -3.83 3.35 -20.85
CA SER A 69 -2.85 3.10 -19.77
C SER A 69 -3.33 2.04 -18.78
N SER A 70 -4.65 1.88 -18.63
CA SER A 70 -5.25 0.92 -17.69
C SER A 70 -4.80 -0.52 -17.94
N ILE A 71 -4.35 -1.18 -16.88
CA ILE A 71 -3.88 -2.56 -16.89
C ILE A 71 -5.07 -3.53 -17.12
N PRO A 72 -4.94 -4.61 -17.91
CA PRO A 72 -5.92 -5.69 -17.96
C PRO A 72 -6.18 -6.29 -16.58
N PHE A 73 -7.44 -6.53 -16.23
CA PHE A 73 -7.81 -7.10 -14.93
C PHE A 73 -8.30 -8.55 -15.10
N ARG A 74 -7.73 -9.49 -14.34
CA ARG A 74 -8.17 -10.88 -14.31
C ARG A 74 -9.34 -10.99 -13.34
N LYS A 75 -10.53 -11.29 -13.86
CA LYS A 75 -11.70 -11.55 -13.00
C LYS A 75 -11.57 -12.95 -12.42
N GLU A 76 -12.09 -13.15 -11.22
CA GLU A 76 -12.07 -14.44 -10.50
C GLU A 76 -12.53 -15.63 -11.37
N LYS A 77 -13.55 -15.42 -12.22
CA LYS A 77 -14.10 -16.43 -13.13
C LYS A 77 -13.31 -16.65 -14.44
N TYR A 78 -12.22 -15.92 -14.68
CA TYR A 78 -11.49 -16.00 -15.94
C TYR A 78 -10.54 -17.19 -15.95
N THR A 79 -10.66 -18.01 -17.00
CA THR A 79 -9.62 -18.95 -17.40
C THR A 79 -8.40 -18.21 -17.93
N ASP A 80 -7.28 -18.90 -18.10
CA ASP A 80 -6.08 -18.32 -18.73
C ASP A 80 -6.37 -17.81 -20.15
N GLU A 81 -7.21 -18.53 -20.91
CA GLU A 81 -7.64 -18.11 -22.25
C GLU A 81 -8.49 -16.84 -22.21
N ASP A 82 -9.43 -16.73 -21.26
CA ASP A 82 -10.22 -15.52 -21.05
C ASP A 82 -9.33 -14.32 -20.72
N PHE A 83 -8.32 -14.54 -19.87
CA PHE A 83 -7.41 -13.49 -19.46
C PHE A 83 -6.45 -13.09 -20.59
N MET A 84 -5.91 -14.03 -21.36
CA MET A 84 -5.17 -13.74 -22.60
C MET A 84 -6.01 -12.92 -23.57
N LYS A 85 -7.30 -13.24 -23.73
CA LYS A 85 -8.22 -12.46 -24.57
C LYS A 85 -8.41 -11.04 -24.02
N ALA A 86 -8.52 -10.87 -22.71
CA ALA A 86 -8.59 -9.55 -22.09
C ALA A 86 -7.33 -8.72 -22.32
N ILE A 87 -6.14 -9.33 -22.26
CA ILE A 87 -4.86 -8.69 -22.59
C ILE A 87 -4.82 -8.30 -24.07
N ARG A 88 -5.12 -9.23 -25.01
CA ARG A 88 -5.19 -8.95 -26.46
C ARG A 88 -6.14 -7.79 -26.78
N ASN A 89 -7.28 -7.70 -26.09
CA ASN A 89 -8.21 -6.61 -26.32
C ASN A 89 -7.60 -5.24 -25.99
N LYS A 90 -6.66 -5.17 -25.03
CA LYS A 90 -5.95 -3.92 -24.68
C LYS A 90 -4.67 -3.71 -25.49
N LEU A 91 -3.87 -4.75 -25.71
CA LEU A 91 -2.54 -4.68 -26.32
C LEU A 91 -2.46 -5.11 -27.79
N GLN A 92 -3.56 -5.60 -28.37
CA GLN A 92 -3.65 -6.21 -29.72
C GLN A 92 -2.90 -7.53 -29.89
N TYR A 93 -1.77 -7.71 -29.20
CA TYR A 93 -0.95 -8.92 -29.20
C TYR A 93 -0.74 -9.44 -27.77
N VAL A 94 -0.62 -10.77 -27.62
CA VAL A 94 -0.15 -11.42 -26.39
C VAL A 94 0.55 -12.71 -26.79
N ASP A 95 1.82 -12.82 -26.42
CA ASP A 95 2.56 -14.06 -26.37
C ASP A 95 2.59 -14.61 -24.94
N GLN A 96 3.30 -15.72 -24.74
CA GLN A 96 3.41 -16.34 -23.41
C GLN A 96 4.16 -15.44 -22.42
N GLU A 97 5.13 -14.65 -22.87
CA GLU A 97 5.92 -13.79 -21.99
C GLU A 97 5.05 -12.64 -21.46
N ILE A 98 4.35 -11.91 -22.35
CA ILE A 98 3.37 -10.88 -21.96
C ILE A 98 2.33 -11.50 -21.03
N PHE A 99 1.74 -12.64 -21.37
CA PHE A 99 0.75 -13.29 -20.51
C PHE A 99 1.30 -13.55 -19.10
N ASN A 100 2.51 -14.10 -18.99
CA ASN A 100 3.14 -14.40 -17.71
C ASN A 100 3.36 -13.11 -16.89
N ILE A 101 3.82 -12.02 -17.51
CA ILE A 101 4.03 -10.73 -16.85
C ILE A 101 2.72 -10.22 -16.21
N PHE A 102 1.63 -10.20 -16.97
CA PHE A 102 0.33 -9.76 -16.43
C PHE A 102 -0.25 -10.76 -15.42
N ASN A 103 -0.02 -12.06 -15.60
CA ASN A 103 -0.53 -13.08 -14.71
C ASN A 103 0.14 -13.06 -13.33
N LYS A 104 1.42 -12.70 -13.26
CA LYS A 104 2.15 -12.53 -11.99
C LYS A 104 1.51 -11.51 -11.05
N LEU A 105 0.83 -10.49 -11.57
CA LEU A 105 0.09 -9.53 -10.75
C LEU A 105 -1.00 -10.20 -9.90
N PHE A 106 -1.50 -11.35 -10.33
CA PHE A 106 -2.57 -12.10 -9.67
C PHE A 106 -2.02 -13.36 -8.96
N LYS A 107 -0.71 -13.39 -8.63
CA LYS A 107 -0.11 -14.48 -7.83
C LYS A 107 -0.71 -14.56 -6.42
N ASP A 108 -1.17 -13.43 -5.91
CA ASP A 108 -1.92 -13.27 -4.67
C ASP A 108 -2.94 -12.13 -4.82
N LYS A 109 -3.67 -11.82 -3.75
CA LYS A 109 -4.74 -10.81 -3.76
C LYS A 109 -4.26 -9.36 -3.70
N THR A 110 -2.95 -9.10 -3.59
CA THR A 110 -2.40 -7.74 -3.38
C THR A 110 -2.82 -6.79 -4.49
N TYR A 111 -2.66 -7.17 -5.75
CA TYR A 111 -3.06 -6.33 -6.89
C TYR A 111 -4.56 -6.10 -6.93
N GLU A 112 -5.36 -7.12 -6.63
CA GLU A 112 -6.82 -7.01 -6.64
C GLU A 112 -7.31 -6.03 -5.58
N ILE A 113 -6.79 -6.16 -4.34
CA ILE A 113 -7.10 -5.26 -3.23
C ILE A 113 -6.66 -3.84 -3.57
N PHE A 114 -5.40 -3.67 -4.00
CA PHE A 114 -4.85 -2.38 -4.42
C PHE A 114 -5.69 -1.70 -5.51
N ASN A 115 -6.01 -2.42 -6.58
CA ASN A 115 -6.79 -1.86 -7.68
C ASN A 115 -8.22 -1.47 -7.23
N ASN A 116 -8.81 -2.24 -6.32
CA ASN A 116 -10.13 -1.92 -5.77
C ASN A 116 -10.09 -0.68 -4.87
N MET A 117 -9.14 -0.60 -3.93
CA MET A 117 -8.91 0.57 -3.07
C MET A 117 -8.78 1.86 -3.89
N GLN A 118 -8.06 1.80 -5.01
CA GLN A 118 -7.86 2.93 -5.91
C GLN A 118 -9.12 3.33 -6.69
N ASN A 119 -9.97 2.36 -7.04
CA ASN A 119 -11.24 2.66 -7.70
C ASN A 119 -12.25 3.24 -6.71
N ASP A 120 -12.27 2.75 -5.47
CA ASP A 120 -13.19 3.23 -4.44
C ASP A 120 -12.84 4.65 -3.99
N GLU A 121 -11.54 4.96 -3.84
CA GLU A 121 -11.04 6.33 -3.58
C GLU A 121 -11.49 7.32 -4.66
N LYS A 122 -11.39 6.90 -5.93
CA LYS A 122 -11.78 7.74 -7.07
C LYS A 122 -13.29 8.01 -7.14
N HIS A 123 -14.12 7.10 -6.63
CA HIS A 123 -15.54 7.09 -6.94
C HIS A 123 -16.48 7.23 -5.73
N SER A 124 -16.01 6.99 -4.50
CA SER A 124 -16.92 6.96 -3.35
C SER A 124 -16.30 7.29 -1.98
N HIS A 125 -15.13 6.75 -1.62
CA HIS A 125 -14.59 6.83 -0.27
C HIS A 125 -13.06 6.75 -0.25
N ILE A 126 -12.40 7.60 0.54
CA ILE A 126 -10.97 7.44 0.86
C ILE A 126 -10.74 6.13 1.63
N ASN A 127 -9.59 5.48 1.42
CA ASN A 127 -9.29 4.26 2.17
C ASN A 127 -9.14 4.62 3.66
N THR A 128 -9.88 3.92 4.51
CA THR A 128 -9.88 4.13 5.95
C THR A 128 -8.76 3.35 6.61
N HIS A 129 -8.16 3.97 7.63
CA HIS A 129 -7.17 3.32 8.46
C HIS A 129 -7.76 3.01 9.83
N TYR A 130 -7.38 1.86 10.36
CA TYR A 130 -7.59 1.54 11.76
C TYR A 130 -6.27 1.66 12.50
N LYS A 131 -6.32 2.25 13.69
CA LYS A 131 -5.14 2.47 14.51
C LYS A 131 -5.17 1.55 15.72
N GLU A 132 -4.12 0.76 15.87
CA GLU A 132 -3.79 0.09 17.12
C GLU A 132 -2.72 0.88 17.85
N VAL A 133 -2.91 0.98 19.16
CA VAL A 133 -2.05 1.71 20.07
C VAL A 133 -1.52 0.73 21.10
N THR A 134 -0.20 0.69 21.26
CA THR A 134 0.47 -0.08 22.32
C THR A 134 1.08 0.86 23.35
N HIS A 135 0.64 0.71 24.59
CA HIS A 135 1.19 1.41 25.76
C HIS A 135 2.08 0.44 26.53
N THR A 136 3.35 0.79 26.73
CA THR A 136 4.28 0.00 27.55
C THR A 136 4.80 0.84 28.69
N THR A 137 4.97 0.25 29.87
CA THR A 137 5.46 0.94 31.06
C THR A 137 6.20 -0.01 31.98
N GLU A 138 7.33 0.46 32.51
CA GLU A 138 8.13 -0.32 33.46
C GLU A 138 7.40 -0.47 34.81
N LEU A 139 6.58 0.52 35.19
CA LEU A 139 5.91 0.54 36.49
C LEU A 139 4.64 1.40 36.50
N VAL A 140 3.51 0.78 36.86
CA VAL A 140 2.22 1.45 37.09
C VAL A 140 1.85 1.35 38.57
N ILE A 141 1.50 2.49 39.19
CA ILE A 141 1.01 2.56 40.56
C ILE A 141 -0.46 2.93 40.53
N PHE A 142 -1.32 2.04 41.00
CA PHE A 142 -2.76 2.29 41.14
C PHE A 142 -3.09 2.92 42.51
N PRO A 143 -4.27 3.54 42.65
CA PRO A 143 -4.82 3.86 43.96
C PRO A 143 -4.81 2.62 44.86
N ASN A 144 -4.37 2.78 46.12
CA ASN A 144 -4.09 1.71 47.10
C ASN A 144 -2.76 0.95 46.95
N ASN A 145 -1.73 1.53 46.31
CA ASN A 145 -0.37 0.97 46.23
C ASN A 145 -0.28 -0.38 45.51
N ILE A 146 -1.21 -0.72 44.62
CA ILE A 146 -1.01 -1.85 43.71
C ILE A 146 0.03 -1.42 42.68
N VAL A 147 1.11 -2.18 42.58
CA VAL A 147 2.22 -1.92 41.66
C VAL A 147 2.25 -3.02 40.61
N LEU A 148 1.99 -2.67 39.35
CA LEU A 148 2.26 -3.54 38.22
C LEU A 148 3.61 -3.15 37.61
N LYS A 149 4.38 -4.15 37.17
CA LYS A 149 5.69 -3.95 36.55
C LYS A 149 5.69 -4.54 35.14
N ASN A 150 6.37 -3.87 34.22
CA ASN A 150 6.53 -4.29 32.81
C ASN A 150 5.17 -4.60 32.15
N VAL A 151 4.26 -3.63 32.19
CA VAL A 151 2.93 -3.78 31.58
C VAL A 151 3.01 -3.30 30.14
N SER A 152 2.52 -4.11 29.20
CA SER A 152 2.34 -3.71 27.81
C SER A 152 0.92 -4.05 27.39
N ILE A 153 0.22 -3.11 26.76
CA ILE A 153 -1.16 -3.33 26.35
C ILE A 153 -1.44 -2.68 25.01
N THR A 154 -2.08 -3.45 24.14
CA THR A 154 -2.39 -3.10 22.76
C THR A 154 -3.90 -3.13 22.54
N GLY A 155 -4.45 -2.12 21.86
CA GLY A 155 -5.84 -2.10 21.42
C GLY A 155 -6.17 -0.89 20.54
N PRO A 156 -7.45 -0.68 20.18
CA PRO A 156 -7.88 0.52 19.46
C PRO A 156 -7.46 1.83 20.16
N GLU A 157 -7.42 2.95 19.43
CA GLU A 157 -7.16 4.29 20.04
C GLU A 157 -8.09 4.61 21.23
N ASP A 158 -9.36 4.20 21.16
CA ASP A 158 -10.34 4.40 22.23
C ASP A 158 -10.33 3.27 23.29
N PHE A 159 -9.35 2.37 23.26
CA PHE A 159 -9.30 1.22 24.14
C PHE A 159 -8.73 1.59 25.51
N ASN A 160 -9.62 1.70 26.50
CA ASN A 160 -9.23 1.75 27.90
C ASN A 160 -8.83 0.35 28.38
N ALA A 161 -7.60 -0.01 28.09
CA ALA A 161 -7.10 -1.36 28.32
C ALA A 161 -6.91 -1.73 29.79
N ILE A 162 -6.81 -0.71 30.66
CA ILE A 162 -6.79 -0.85 32.11
C ILE A 162 -7.87 0.04 32.71
N GLU A 163 -8.79 -0.59 33.42
CA GLU A 163 -9.75 0.10 34.27
C GLU A 163 -9.52 -0.28 35.74
N TYR A 164 -9.48 0.72 36.61
CA TYR A 164 -9.49 0.52 38.05
C TYR A 164 -10.79 1.08 38.62
N LYS A 165 -11.60 0.20 39.23
CA LYS A 165 -12.95 0.54 39.72
C LYS A 165 -13.84 1.19 38.64
N GLY A 166 -13.74 0.72 37.41
CA GLY A 166 -14.52 1.23 36.27
C GLY A 166 -14.10 2.61 35.78
N GLN A 167 -12.94 3.12 36.20
CA GLN A 167 -12.32 4.31 35.63
C GLN A 167 -11.06 3.93 34.84
N PRO A 168 -10.88 4.46 33.62
CA PRO A 168 -9.66 4.28 32.85
C PRO A 168 -8.45 4.77 33.65
N VAL A 169 -7.35 4.02 33.58
CA VAL A 169 -6.09 4.42 34.21
C VAL A 169 -5.21 5.10 33.17
N ASP A 170 -4.88 6.38 33.41
CA ASP A 170 -3.94 7.13 32.60
C ASP A 170 -2.51 6.67 32.89
N LEU A 171 -1.85 6.11 31.87
CA LEU A 171 -0.50 5.57 31.94
C LEU A 171 0.59 6.59 31.53
N SER A 172 0.21 7.77 31.02
CA SER A 172 1.15 8.77 30.49
C SER A 172 2.17 9.28 31.52
N ASN A 173 1.84 9.20 32.80
CA ASN A 173 2.69 9.65 33.92
C ASN A 173 3.50 8.50 34.57
N SER A 174 3.48 7.30 33.99
CA SER A 174 4.17 6.15 34.54
C SER A 174 5.68 6.14 34.19
N GLN A 175 6.49 5.50 35.03
CA GLN A 175 7.94 5.45 34.81
C GLN A 175 8.27 4.48 33.67
N GLY A 176 9.15 4.90 32.76
CA GLY A 176 9.54 4.08 31.60
C GLY A 176 8.38 3.88 30.62
N TYR A 177 7.47 4.85 30.54
CA TYR A 177 6.35 4.81 29.62
C TYR A 177 6.81 5.02 28.16
N THR A 178 6.40 4.12 27.27
CA THR A 178 6.56 4.23 25.82
C THR A 178 5.24 3.95 25.12
N TYR A 179 5.13 4.46 23.90
CA TYR A 179 3.92 4.45 23.09
C TYR A 179 4.28 4.08 21.65
N GLU A 180 3.53 3.17 21.05
CA GLU A 180 3.70 2.76 19.65
C GLU A 180 2.34 2.76 18.93
N GLU A 181 2.28 3.40 17.75
CA GLU A 181 1.10 3.38 16.88
C GLU A 181 1.36 2.52 15.65
N VAL A 182 0.42 1.63 15.34
CA VAL A 182 0.43 0.82 14.13
C VAL A 182 -0.86 1.06 13.35
N TYR A 183 -0.71 1.43 12.09
CA TYR A 183 -1.82 1.71 11.19
C TYR A 183 -2.10 0.50 10.30
N TYR A 184 -3.37 0.15 10.16
CA TYR A 184 -3.83 -0.94 9.30
C TYR A 184 -4.78 -0.42 8.24
N PHE A 185 -4.66 -0.93 7.01
CA PHE A 185 -5.69 -0.73 6.02
C PHE A 185 -6.89 -1.60 6.34
N TYR A 186 -8.06 -0.97 6.47
CA TYR A 186 -9.33 -1.67 6.53
C TYR A 186 -10.10 -1.41 5.25
N TYR A 187 -10.47 -2.49 4.57
CA TYR A 187 -11.24 -2.43 3.34
C TYR A 187 -12.43 -3.38 3.45
N LYS A 188 -13.65 -2.86 3.26
CA LYS A 188 -14.90 -3.63 3.43
C LYS A 188 -15.00 -4.36 4.78
N ASN A 189 -14.56 -3.69 5.86
CA ASN A 189 -14.49 -4.21 7.23
C ASN A 189 -13.50 -5.39 7.43
N GLU A 190 -12.64 -5.67 6.46
CA GLU A 190 -11.55 -6.65 6.59
C GLU A 190 -10.22 -5.93 6.82
N ASN A 191 -9.42 -6.44 7.76
CA ASN A 191 -8.04 -5.99 7.94
C ASN A 191 -7.20 -6.54 6.78
N ILE A 192 -6.71 -5.65 5.93
CA ILE A 192 -5.87 -5.97 4.77
C ILE A 192 -4.41 -6.18 5.19
N GLY A 193 -3.99 -5.51 6.25
CA GLY A 193 -2.65 -5.55 6.81
C GLY A 193 -2.15 -4.19 7.26
N GLU A 194 -1.00 -4.20 7.91
CA GLU A 194 -0.28 -2.99 8.33
C GLU A 194 0.07 -2.13 7.11
N VAL A 195 -0.13 -0.82 7.21
CA VAL A 195 -0.12 0.15 6.11
C VAL A 195 1.22 0.13 5.37
N PHE A 196 2.34 0.24 6.08
CA PHE A 196 3.65 0.34 5.44
C PHE A 196 4.07 -0.99 4.82
N THR A 197 3.75 -2.11 5.47
CA THR A 197 3.95 -3.45 4.92
C THR A 197 3.15 -3.65 3.63
N PHE A 198 1.90 -3.16 3.59
CA PHE A 198 1.09 -3.21 2.38
C PHE A 198 1.64 -2.32 1.27
N LEU A 199 2.06 -1.08 1.59
CA LEU A 199 2.72 -0.18 0.63
C LEU A 199 3.98 -0.81 0.03
N ASP A 200 4.81 -1.46 0.86
CA ASP A 200 6.01 -2.17 0.39
C ASP A 200 5.65 -3.33 -0.55
N LYS A 201 4.63 -4.14 -0.24
CA LYS A 201 4.13 -5.19 -1.14
C LYS A 201 3.66 -4.65 -2.48
N VAL A 202 2.88 -3.57 -2.47
CA VAL A 202 2.39 -2.93 -3.71
C VAL A 202 3.55 -2.37 -4.52
N LYS A 203 4.51 -1.73 -3.87
CA LYS A 203 5.72 -1.18 -4.50
C LYS A 203 6.56 -2.27 -5.15
N ASP A 204 6.83 -3.38 -4.45
CA ASP A 204 7.63 -4.49 -4.98
C ASP A 204 6.94 -5.15 -6.18
N MET A 205 5.62 -5.35 -6.09
CA MET A 205 4.80 -5.83 -7.20
C MET A 205 4.86 -4.87 -8.41
N ALA A 206 4.74 -3.56 -8.18
CA ALA A 206 4.80 -2.55 -9.23
C ALA A 206 6.20 -2.48 -9.87
N LYS A 207 7.28 -2.57 -9.07
CA LYS A 207 8.66 -2.65 -9.54
C LYS A 207 8.88 -3.88 -10.41
N GLU A 208 8.47 -5.07 -9.93
CA GLU A 208 8.57 -6.32 -10.68
C GLU A 208 7.87 -6.20 -12.05
N PHE A 209 6.64 -5.67 -12.06
CA PHE A 209 5.89 -5.46 -13.29
C PHE A 209 6.58 -4.48 -14.26
N VAL A 210 7.08 -3.35 -13.76
CA VAL A 210 7.77 -2.35 -14.58
C VAL A 210 9.06 -2.91 -15.20
N GLU A 211 9.86 -3.64 -14.42
CA GLU A 211 11.09 -4.28 -14.91
C GLU A 211 10.79 -5.37 -15.94
N ASP A 212 9.80 -6.21 -15.68
CA ASP A 212 9.38 -7.26 -16.62
C ASP A 212 8.95 -6.66 -17.97
N ILE A 213 8.17 -5.56 -17.95
CA ILE A 213 7.77 -4.86 -19.18
C ILE A 213 8.97 -4.23 -19.89
N LYS A 214 9.87 -3.58 -19.16
CA LYS A 214 11.09 -2.99 -19.72
C LYS A 214 11.94 -4.07 -20.42
N ASN A 215 12.19 -5.17 -19.74
CA ASN A 215 12.97 -6.29 -20.24
C ASN A 215 12.32 -6.93 -21.48
N TYR A 216 10.99 -6.98 -21.54
CA TYR A 216 10.27 -7.43 -22.74
C TYR A 216 10.46 -6.47 -23.90
N ILE A 217 10.30 -5.17 -23.66
CA ILE A 217 10.44 -4.11 -24.67
C ILE A 217 11.85 -4.06 -25.25
N GLU A 218 12.89 -4.19 -24.43
CA GLU A 218 14.29 -4.14 -24.88
C GLU A 218 14.71 -5.34 -25.76
N LYS A 219 13.89 -6.40 -25.82
CA LYS A 219 14.12 -7.57 -26.69
C LYS A 219 13.50 -7.41 -28.09
N ILE A 220 12.64 -6.41 -28.30
CA ILE A 220 11.95 -6.14 -29.58
C ILE A 220 12.83 -5.28 -30.48
#